data_AF-A0A1T4LZA4-F1
#
_entry.id   AF-A0A1T4LZA4-F1
#
_cell.length_a   1.000
_cell.length_b   1.000
_cell.length_c   1.000
_cell.angle_alpha   90.00
_cell.angle_beta   90.00
_cell.angle_gamma   90.00
#
_symmetry.space_group_name_H-M   'P 1'
#
loop_
_entity.id
_entity.type
_entity.pdbx_description
1 polymer ?
#
loop_
_entity_poly.entity_id
_entity_poly.type
_entity_poly.pdbx_seq_one_letter_code
_entity_poly.pdbx_strand_id
1 'polypeptide(L)'
;MTKKILIMVASPKNEKSGTLVPTKAFVDGMLANGDYEAEYVFIDRLNIKPCRGCLTCWGRPDGSCFIKDDDVPATRKKLETADVVIWSFPLFLFSIPGQMKVLMDRIVGMVHPYMGQKLNEPDSMNKPMHGLQNQKPGQKIILLSSCAWCDLDVVYEPIVRQFDIILGKGGYTLIACPQMRALHHRGGKRRLDILRKNYAQGGAELAKTGTLSQEAIDLMQKPLFGEETYKELVVQFVTHMFDRDDNF
;
A
#
# COMPACT_ATOMS: atom_id res chain seq x y z
N MET A 1 -19.28 -16.45 -5.43
CA MET A 1 -17.90 -16.88 -5.17
C MET A 1 -17.28 -15.82 -4.29
N THR A 2 -16.73 -16.23 -3.15
CA THR A 2 -16.03 -15.35 -2.22
C THR A 2 -14.86 -14.66 -2.92
N LYS A 3 -14.76 -13.34 -2.77
CA LYS A 3 -13.71 -12.51 -3.38
C LYS A 3 -12.45 -12.52 -2.52
N LYS A 4 -11.28 -12.49 -3.16
CA LYS A 4 -9.98 -12.56 -2.48
C LYS A 4 -9.37 -11.18 -2.26
N ILE A 5 -9.04 -10.86 -1.01
CA ILE A 5 -8.24 -9.69 -0.63
C ILE A 5 -6.83 -10.18 -0.32
N LEU A 6 -5.84 -9.71 -1.07
CA LEU A 6 -4.43 -9.93 -0.78
C LEU A 6 -3.83 -8.67 -0.16
N ILE A 7 -3.34 -8.79 1.06
CA ILE A 7 -2.67 -7.70 1.77
C ILE A 7 -1.16 -7.95 1.74
N MET A 8 -0.45 -7.09 1.02
CA MET A 8 1.01 -7.08 0.95
C MET A 8 1.56 -6.15 2.04
N VAL A 9 1.92 -6.72 3.19
CA VAL A 9 2.44 -5.97 4.34
C VAL A 9 3.93 -5.72 4.16
N ALA A 10 4.28 -4.47 3.87
CA ALA A 10 5.65 -4.05 3.55
C ALA A 10 6.45 -3.50 4.75
N SER A 11 5.80 -3.35 5.90
CA SER A 11 6.49 -2.86 7.10
C SER A 11 7.40 -3.95 7.67
N PRO A 12 8.69 -3.67 7.92
CA PRO A 12 9.60 -4.64 8.54
C PRO A 12 9.24 -4.93 10.01
N LYS A 13 8.38 -4.09 10.62
CA LYS A 13 7.86 -4.32 11.97
C LYS A 13 6.75 -5.38 12.01
N ASN A 14 6.39 -5.97 10.86
CA ASN A 14 5.41 -7.06 10.74
C ASN A 14 4.13 -6.77 11.55
N GLU A 15 3.74 -7.64 12.48
CA GLU A 15 2.52 -7.47 13.29
C GLU A 15 2.54 -6.23 14.20
N LYS A 16 3.74 -5.73 14.55
CA LYS A 16 3.92 -4.50 15.35
C LYS A 16 3.84 -3.23 14.50
N SER A 17 3.58 -3.34 13.20
CA SER A 17 3.49 -2.20 12.31
C SER A 17 2.33 -1.28 12.66
N GLY A 18 2.62 0.02 12.79
CA GLY A 18 1.59 1.04 12.94
C GLY A 18 0.69 1.13 11.70
N THR A 19 1.22 0.90 10.49
CA THR A 19 0.44 0.89 9.23
C THR A 19 -0.58 -0.26 9.20
N LEU A 20 -0.23 -1.39 9.80
CA LEU A 20 -1.10 -2.56 9.82
C LEU A 20 -2.37 -2.33 10.67
N VAL A 21 -2.35 -1.37 11.60
CA VAL A 21 -3.52 -1.02 12.42
C VAL A 21 -4.69 -0.49 11.58
N PRO A 22 -4.56 0.62 10.80
CA PRO A 22 -5.60 1.07 9.90
C PRO A 22 -5.88 0.06 8.77
N THR A 23 -4.87 -0.68 8.29
CA THR A 23 -5.08 -1.73 7.28
C THR A 23 -6.02 -2.83 7.76
N LYS A 24 -5.80 -3.38 8.95
CA LYS A 24 -6.68 -4.40 9.53
C LYS A 24 -8.09 -3.87 9.71
N ALA A 25 -8.24 -2.66 10.27
CA ALA A 25 -9.55 -2.06 10.44
C ALA A 25 -10.31 -1.89 9.11
N PHE A 26 -9.62 -1.45 8.04
CA PHE A 26 -10.20 -1.37 6.70
C PHE A 26 -10.65 -2.74 6.17
N VAL A 27 -9.79 -3.75 6.28
CA VAL A 27 -10.12 -5.12 5.87
C VAL A 27 -11.29 -5.68 6.69
N ASP A 28 -11.30 -5.50 8.01
CA ASP A 28 -12.40 -5.93 8.89
C ASP A 28 -13.73 -5.30 8.45
N GLY A 29 -13.71 -4.02 8.05
CA GLY A 29 -14.85 -3.34 7.46
C GLY A 29 -15.35 -4.00 6.18
N MET A 30 -14.44 -4.42 5.30
CA MET A 30 -14.79 -5.14 4.08
C MET A 30 -15.38 -6.52 4.37
N LEU A 31 -14.73 -7.31 5.23
CA LEU A 31 -15.14 -8.66 5.61
C LEU A 31 -16.53 -8.66 6.27
N ALA A 32 -16.82 -7.67 7.11
CA ALA A 32 -18.11 -7.56 7.80
C ALA A 32 -19.27 -7.12 6.87
N ASN A 33 -18.99 -6.64 5.66
CA ASN A 33 -19.98 -6.02 4.78
C ASN A 33 -19.99 -6.59 3.35
N GLY A 34 -19.29 -7.70 3.10
CA GLY A 34 -19.30 -8.39 1.81
C GLY A 34 -18.74 -9.81 1.90
N ASP A 35 -18.88 -10.57 0.81
CA ASP A 35 -18.36 -11.94 0.71
C ASP A 35 -16.89 -11.91 0.26
N TYR A 36 -16.00 -11.70 1.23
CA TYR A 36 -14.56 -11.60 1.05
C TYR A 36 -13.80 -12.57 1.96
N GLU A 37 -12.65 -13.04 1.48
CA GLU A 37 -11.62 -13.69 2.30
C GLU A 37 -10.32 -12.88 2.21
N ALA A 38 -9.55 -12.81 3.30
CA ALA A 38 -8.35 -12.00 3.39
C ALA A 38 -7.11 -12.85 3.66
N GLU A 39 -6.04 -12.60 2.90
CA GLU A 39 -4.73 -13.19 3.08
C GLU A 39 -3.67 -12.10 3.31
N TYR A 40 -2.86 -12.25 4.37
CA TYR A 40 -1.76 -11.34 4.69
C TYR A 40 -0.42 -11.98 4.31
N VAL A 41 0.32 -11.31 3.43
CA VAL A 41 1.69 -11.68 3.05
C VAL A 41 2.64 -10.62 3.57
N PHE A 42 3.51 -11.00 4.50
CA PHE A 42 4.53 -10.14 5.06
C PHE A 42 5.78 -10.17 4.17
N ILE A 43 6.04 -9.07 3.44
CA ILE A 43 7.12 -9.00 2.45
C ILE A 43 8.48 -9.22 3.11
N ASP A 44 8.67 -8.73 4.34
CA ASP A 44 9.89 -8.87 5.13
C ASP A 44 10.23 -10.34 5.46
N ARG A 45 9.24 -11.25 5.38
CA ARG A 45 9.42 -12.69 5.61
C ARG A 45 9.65 -13.48 4.33
N LEU A 46 9.49 -12.86 3.17
CA LEU A 46 9.69 -13.53 1.90
C LEU A 46 11.19 -13.63 1.61
N ASN A 47 11.63 -14.82 1.19
CA ASN A 47 12.92 -14.95 0.54
C ASN A 47 12.79 -14.39 -0.88
N ILE A 48 13.39 -13.22 -1.12
CA ILE A 48 13.38 -12.56 -2.44
C ILE A 48 14.82 -12.23 -2.82
N LYS A 49 15.30 -12.83 -3.90
CA LYS A 49 16.59 -12.44 -4.47
C LYS A 49 16.46 -11.08 -5.19
N PRO A 50 17.46 -10.20 -5.16
CA PRO A 50 17.41 -8.96 -5.93
C PRO A 50 17.21 -9.21 -7.43
N CYS A 51 16.47 -8.31 -8.09
CA CYS A 51 16.31 -8.35 -9.55
C CYS A 51 17.67 -8.22 -10.24
N ARG A 52 17.87 -8.98 -11.32
CA ARG A 52 19.11 -8.98 -12.12
C ARG A 52 19.07 -8.06 -13.33
N GLY A 53 17.96 -7.35 -13.55
CA GLY A 53 17.80 -6.45 -14.69
C GLY A 53 17.92 -7.12 -16.07
N CYS A 54 17.82 -8.45 -16.15
CA CYS A 54 18.06 -9.20 -17.40
C CYS A 54 16.91 -9.10 -18.42
N LEU A 55 15.75 -8.58 -18.00
CA LEU A 55 14.54 -8.38 -18.81
C LEU A 55 13.94 -9.64 -19.50
N THR A 56 14.48 -10.82 -19.24
CA THR A 56 13.98 -12.08 -19.85
C THR A 56 12.51 -12.34 -19.57
N CYS A 57 11.96 -11.80 -18.48
CA CYS A 57 10.54 -11.88 -18.16
C CYS A 57 9.64 -11.21 -19.21
N TRP A 58 10.05 -10.09 -19.84
CA TRP A 58 9.27 -9.47 -20.92
C TRP A 58 9.29 -10.28 -22.21
N GLY A 59 10.30 -11.13 -22.42
CA GLY A 59 10.35 -12.05 -23.56
C GLY A 59 9.56 -13.34 -23.36
N ARG A 60 9.06 -13.62 -22.15
CA ARG A 60 8.27 -14.83 -21.86
C ARG A 60 6.77 -14.52 -21.99
N PRO A 61 5.97 -15.37 -22.66
CA PRO A 61 4.53 -15.16 -22.80
C PRO A 61 3.79 -15.00 -21.47
N ASP A 62 4.27 -15.67 -20.42
CA ASP A 62 3.67 -15.63 -19.09
C ASP A 62 4.28 -14.57 -18.19
N GLY A 63 5.22 -13.73 -18.66
CA GLY A 63 5.89 -12.71 -17.85
C GLY A 63 6.81 -13.25 -16.74
N SER A 64 7.08 -14.56 -16.67
CA SER A 64 7.74 -15.17 -15.51
C SER A 64 9.22 -14.80 -15.36
N CYS A 65 9.68 -14.71 -14.11
CA CYS A 65 11.10 -14.54 -13.82
C CYS A 65 11.85 -15.87 -14.00
N PHE A 66 13.13 -15.81 -14.41
CA PHE A 66 13.98 -17.01 -14.50
C PHE A 66 14.42 -17.51 -13.12
N ILE A 67 14.47 -16.62 -12.13
CA ILE A 67 14.70 -16.96 -10.74
C ILE A 67 13.39 -17.55 -10.22
N LYS A 68 13.43 -18.85 -9.90
CA LYS A 68 12.28 -19.64 -9.43
C LYS A 68 12.50 -20.23 -8.04
N ASP A 69 13.72 -20.17 -7.53
CA ASP A 69 14.12 -20.74 -6.25
C ASP A 69 14.02 -19.71 -5.10
N ASP A 70 12.90 -19.00 -5.08
CA ASP A 70 12.52 -18.02 -4.06
C ASP A 70 10.98 -17.82 -4.06
N ASP A 71 10.45 -16.90 -3.24
CA ASP A 71 9.00 -16.80 -3.01
C ASP A 71 8.24 -15.96 -4.05
N VAL A 72 8.95 -15.36 -5.02
CA VAL A 72 8.35 -14.47 -6.02
C VAL A 72 7.33 -15.18 -6.93
N PRO A 73 7.56 -16.40 -7.46
CA PRO A 73 6.59 -17.06 -8.32
C PRO A 73 5.23 -17.29 -7.64
N ALA A 74 5.25 -17.73 -6.38
CA ALA A 74 4.03 -17.94 -5.61
C ALA A 74 3.34 -16.61 -5.27
N THR A 75 4.10 -15.60 -4.86
CA THR A 75 3.59 -14.25 -4.55
C THR A 75 2.94 -13.61 -5.78
N ARG A 76 3.56 -13.73 -6.95
CA ARG A 76 3.03 -13.25 -8.22
C ARG A 76 1.68 -13.87 -8.54
N LYS A 77 1.53 -15.19 -8.39
CA LYS A 77 0.25 -15.88 -8.64
C LYS A 77 -0.87 -15.35 -7.75
N LYS A 78 -0.56 -15.02 -6.49
CA LYS A 78 -1.53 -14.39 -5.57
C LYS A 78 -1.93 -13.00 -6.07
N LEU A 79 -0.95 -12.19 -6.47
CA LEU A 79 -1.21 -10.86 -7.03
C LEU A 79 -2.09 -10.92 -8.29
N GLU A 80 -1.90 -11.89 -9.19
CA GLU A 80 -2.69 -12.02 -10.42
C GLU A 80 -4.12 -12.53 -10.18
N THR A 81 -4.37 -13.25 -9.08
CA THR A 81 -5.66 -13.92 -8.84
C THR A 81 -6.56 -13.21 -7.81
N ALA A 82 -6.02 -12.30 -7.01
CA ALA A 82 -6.77 -11.52 -6.04
C ALA A 82 -7.78 -10.58 -6.69
N ASP A 83 -8.93 -10.36 -6.06
CA ASP A 83 -9.93 -9.36 -6.48
C ASP A 83 -9.55 -7.96 -5.98
N VAL A 84 -8.87 -7.90 -4.83
CA VAL A 84 -8.36 -6.67 -4.23
C VAL A 84 -6.93 -6.90 -3.76
N VAL A 85 -5.99 -6.07 -4.20
CA VAL A 85 -4.62 -6.05 -3.70
C VAL A 85 -4.42 -4.78 -2.89
N ILE A 86 -4.08 -4.94 -1.61
CA ILE A 86 -3.76 -3.84 -0.69
C ILE A 86 -2.26 -3.85 -0.44
N TRP A 87 -1.55 -2.85 -0.95
CA TRP A 87 -0.17 -2.56 -0.54
C TRP A 87 -0.20 -1.77 0.76
N SER A 88 0.11 -2.44 1.87
CA SER A 88 0.14 -1.86 3.22
C SER A 88 1.58 -1.51 3.59
N PHE A 89 1.93 -0.22 3.54
CA PHE A 89 3.32 0.19 3.72
C PHE A 89 3.50 1.50 4.53
N PRO A 90 4.55 1.63 5.35
CA PRO A 90 4.95 2.93 5.87
C PRO A 90 5.68 3.72 4.78
N LEU A 91 5.45 5.03 4.72
CA LEU A 91 6.20 5.95 3.87
C LEU A 91 7.63 6.11 4.42
N PHE A 92 8.61 5.53 3.75
CA PHE A 92 10.02 5.57 4.12
C PHE A 92 10.77 6.47 3.15
N LEU A 93 11.36 7.56 3.67
CA LEU A 93 12.08 8.57 2.88
C LEU A 93 11.28 8.98 1.61
N PHE A 94 10.02 9.36 1.80
CA PHE A 94 9.09 9.76 0.72
C PHE A 94 8.86 8.70 -0.36
N SER A 95 9.10 7.43 -0.05
CA SER A 95 8.89 6.31 -0.95
C SER A 95 8.41 5.04 -0.23
N ILE A 96 8.29 3.95 -0.99
CA ILE A 96 7.95 2.62 -0.49
C ILE A 96 9.15 1.99 0.26
N PRO A 97 8.92 1.03 1.18
CA PRO A 97 10.01 0.31 1.85
C PRO A 97 10.91 -0.43 0.86
N GLY A 98 12.21 -0.51 1.18
CA GLY A 98 13.22 -1.13 0.31
C GLY A 98 12.89 -2.58 -0.08
N GLN A 99 12.42 -3.40 0.87
CA GLN A 99 12.02 -4.79 0.58
C GLN A 99 10.82 -4.88 -0.37
N MET A 100 9.86 -3.96 -0.25
CA MET A 100 8.75 -3.84 -1.21
C MET A 100 9.26 -3.46 -2.59
N LYS A 101 10.23 -2.53 -2.69
CA LYS A 101 10.85 -2.17 -3.96
C LYS A 101 11.56 -3.36 -4.62
N VAL A 102 12.27 -4.18 -3.83
CA VAL A 102 12.91 -5.42 -4.32
C VAL A 102 11.87 -6.39 -4.90
N LEU A 103 10.72 -6.57 -4.23
CA LEU A 103 9.61 -7.36 -4.78
C LEU A 103 9.07 -6.76 -6.09
N MET A 104 8.81 -5.44 -6.11
CA MET A 104 8.29 -4.74 -7.29
C MET A 104 9.23 -4.88 -8.50
N ASP A 105 10.54 -4.75 -8.29
CA ASP A 105 11.54 -4.95 -9.35
C ASP A 105 11.57 -6.39 -9.88
N ARG A 106 11.24 -7.36 -9.01
CA ARG A 106 11.17 -8.78 -9.36
C ARG A 106 9.91 -9.18 -10.10
N ILE A 107 8.83 -8.40 -9.99
CA ILE A 107 7.57 -8.61 -10.71
C ILE A 107 7.41 -7.70 -11.93
N VAL A 108 8.49 -7.09 -12.43
CA VAL A 108 8.47 -6.25 -13.64
C VAL A 108 7.87 -6.95 -14.88
N GLY A 109 7.93 -8.28 -14.94
CA GLY A 109 7.25 -9.06 -15.99
C GLY A 109 5.72 -9.00 -15.94
N MET A 110 5.13 -8.49 -14.86
CA MET A 110 3.68 -8.25 -14.77
C MET A 110 3.24 -6.97 -15.46
N VAL A 111 4.16 -6.06 -15.81
CA VAL A 111 3.85 -4.80 -16.49
C VAL A 111 4.35 -4.78 -17.93
N HIS A 112 3.66 -4.07 -18.81
CA HIS A 112 4.10 -3.90 -20.19
C HIS A 112 5.45 -3.18 -20.28
N PRO A 113 6.34 -3.57 -21.21
CA PRO A 113 7.58 -2.84 -21.45
C PRO A 113 7.29 -1.46 -22.07
N TYR A 114 8.37 -0.69 -22.26
CA TYR A 114 8.30 0.46 -23.15
C TYR A 114 7.98 0.01 -24.58
N MET A 115 6.90 0.53 -25.13
CA MET A 115 6.36 0.25 -26.47
C MET A 115 6.08 1.56 -27.24
N GLY A 116 6.74 2.66 -26.87
CA GLY A 116 6.54 3.97 -27.50
C GLY A 116 5.63 4.93 -26.72
N GLN A 117 5.34 4.65 -25.44
CA GLN A 117 4.56 5.55 -24.59
C GLN A 117 5.27 6.91 -24.46
N LYS A 118 4.51 8.00 -24.43
CA LYS A 118 5.06 9.36 -24.35
C LYS A 118 4.53 10.08 -23.12
N LEU A 119 5.30 10.10 -22.04
CA LEU A 119 4.82 10.56 -20.73
C LEU A 119 4.42 12.04 -20.68
N ASN A 120 4.89 12.86 -21.61
CA ASN A 120 4.67 14.30 -21.64
C ASN A 120 3.48 14.73 -22.52
N GLU A 121 2.82 13.80 -23.21
CA GLU A 121 1.63 14.15 -24.00
C GLU A 121 0.43 14.42 -23.07
N PRO A 122 -0.52 15.28 -23.47
CA PRO A 122 -1.79 15.44 -22.78
C PRO A 122 -2.43 14.06 -22.52
N ASP A 123 -3.02 13.90 -21.34
CA ASP A 123 -3.71 12.67 -20.91
C ASP A 123 -2.86 11.40 -20.81
N SER A 124 -1.53 11.48 -20.93
CA SER A 124 -0.66 10.29 -20.81
C SER A 124 -0.80 9.59 -19.47
N MET A 125 -1.07 10.34 -18.42
CA MET A 125 -1.30 9.79 -17.08
C MET A 125 -2.74 9.27 -16.90
N ASN A 126 -3.68 9.49 -17.82
CA ASN A 126 -5.04 8.93 -17.73
C ASN A 126 -5.13 7.48 -18.26
N LYS A 127 -4.03 6.96 -18.81
CA LYS A 127 -3.88 5.57 -19.26
C LYS A 127 -2.67 4.95 -18.55
N PRO A 128 -2.68 3.63 -18.31
CA PRO A 128 -1.51 2.94 -17.78
C PRO A 128 -0.37 2.95 -18.80
N MET A 129 0.81 3.48 -18.43
CA MET A 129 2.00 3.51 -19.30
C MET A 129 2.83 2.23 -19.17
N HIS A 130 2.91 1.69 -17.95
CA HIS A 130 3.42 0.36 -17.65
C HIS A 130 2.30 -0.52 -17.09
N GLY A 131 1.20 -0.63 -17.83
CA GLY A 131 0.01 -1.34 -17.37
C GLY A 131 0.23 -2.81 -17.05
N LEU A 132 -0.59 -3.35 -16.17
CA LEU A 132 -0.56 -4.77 -15.80
C LEU A 132 -1.03 -5.65 -16.97
N GLN A 133 -0.18 -6.58 -17.41
CA GLN A 133 -0.44 -7.46 -18.55
C GLN A 133 -1.51 -8.52 -18.25
N ASN A 134 -1.51 -9.03 -17.01
CA ASN A 134 -2.38 -10.12 -16.55
C ASN A 134 -3.29 -9.67 -15.40
N GLN A 135 -3.76 -8.42 -15.42
CA GLN A 135 -4.68 -7.93 -14.40
C GLN A 135 -6.00 -8.69 -14.48
N LYS A 136 -6.42 -9.29 -13.37
CA LYS A 136 -7.75 -9.89 -13.27
C LYS A 136 -8.82 -8.83 -13.55
N PRO A 137 -9.81 -9.08 -14.43
CA PRO A 137 -10.88 -8.13 -14.69
C PRO A 137 -11.58 -7.69 -13.40
N GLY A 138 -11.69 -6.39 -13.19
CA GLY A 138 -12.28 -5.81 -11.97
C GLY A 138 -11.39 -5.82 -10.73
N GLN A 139 -10.13 -6.26 -10.83
CA GLN A 139 -9.18 -6.21 -9.73
C GLN A 139 -8.93 -4.76 -9.28
N LYS A 140 -8.99 -4.53 -7.97
CA LYS A 140 -8.73 -3.22 -7.36
C LYS A 140 -7.34 -3.19 -6.73
N ILE A 141 -6.59 -2.12 -6.98
CA ILE A 141 -5.30 -1.86 -6.34
C ILE A 141 -5.48 -0.73 -5.34
N ILE A 142 -5.13 -0.99 -4.07
CA ILE A 142 -5.21 0.00 -2.99
C ILE A 142 -3.81 0.19 -2.41
N LEU A 143 -3.38 1.44 -2.30
CA LEU A 143 -2.19 1.84 -1.56
C LEU A 143 -2.69 2.34 -0.21
N LEU A 144 -2.49 1.56 0.85
CA LEU A 144 -2.84 1.98 2.21
C LEU A 144 -1.54 2.23 2.96
N SER A 145 -1.19 3.50 3.06
CA SER A 145 0.12 3.90 3.56
C SER A 145 0.03 4.77 4.79
N SER A 146 0.98 4.67 5.71
CA SER A 146 1.05 5.55 6.88
C SER A 146 2.31 6.42 6.86
N CYS A 147 2.22 7.64 7.36
CA CYS A 147 3.35 8.54 7.46
C CYS A 147 3.32 9.36 8.76
N ALA A 148 4.35 10.19 8.95
CA ALA A 148 4.43 11.16 10.03
C ALA A 148 3.91 12.56 9.63
N TRP A 149 3.58 12.80 8.37
CA TRP A 149 3.27 14.13 7.85
C TRP A 149 1.76 14.34 7.70
N CYS A 150 1.31 15.60 7.67
CA CYS A 150 -0.08 15.97 7.43
C CYS A 150 -0.29 16.56 6.02
N ASP A 151 0.74 17.09 5.37
CA ASP A 151 0.73 17.59 3.99
C ASP A 151 0.80 16.42 3.01
N LEU A 152 -0.28 15.64 2.97
CA LEU A 152 -0.33 14.34 2.29
C LEU A 152 -0.11 14.47 0.78
N ASP A 153 -0.64 15.52 0.16
CA ASP A 153 -0.49 15.83 -1.27
C ASP A 153 0.99 16.06 -1.66
N VAL A 154 1.77 16.67 -0.77
CA VAL A 154 3.20 16.92 -0.99
C VAL A 154 4.01 15.65 -0.76
N VAL A 155 3.83 14.98 0.38
CA VAL A 155 4.73 13.87 0.75
C VAL A 155 4.45 12.57 0.00
N TYR A 156 3.25 12.41 -0.57
CA TYR A 156 2.90 11.28 -1.42
C TYR A 156 3.05 11.57 -2.91
N GLU A 157 3.43 12.77 -3.32
CA GLU A 157 3.64 13.12 -4.73
C GLU A 157 4.53 12.09 -5.46
N PRO A 158 5.67 11.62 -4.90
CA PRO A 158 6.52 10.65 -5.61
C PRO A 158 5.83 9.29 -5.81
N ILE A 159 5.02 8.87 -4.83
CA ILE A 159 4.24 7.62 -4.91
C ILE A 159 3.13 7.76 -5.94
N VAL A 160 2.38 8.87 -5.90
CA VAL A 160 1.32 9.15 -6.86
C VAL A 160 1.88 9.15 -8.28
N ARG A 161 3.01 9.83 -8.53
CA ARG A 161 3.67 9.80 -9.85
C ARG A 161 4.08 8.41 -10.28
N GLN A 162 4.69 7.65 -9.38
CA GLN A 162 5.10 6.28 -9.70
C GLN A 162 3.91 5.42 -10.13
N PHE A 163 2.81 5.45 -9.38
CA PHE A 163 1.65 4.62 -9.65
C PHE A 163 0.76 5.16 -10.79
N ASP A 164 0.73 6.47 -11.03
CA ASP A 164 0.11 7.07 -12.21
C ASP A 164 0.80 6.58 -13.50
N ILE A 165 2.13 6.48 -13.51
CA ILE A 165 2.88 5.95 -14.66
C ILE A 165 2.56 4.46 -14.85
N ILE A 166 2.51 3.68 -13.77
CA ILE A 166 2.29 2.23 -13.87
C ILE A 166 0.85 1.91 -14.24
N LEU A 167 -0.11 2.43 -13.49
CA LEU A 167 -1.52 2.01 -13.51
C LEU A 167 -2.45 3.04 -14.17
N GLY A 168 -1.98 4.26 -14.43
CA GLY A 168 -2.82 5.38 -14.82
C GLY A 168 -3.57 5.97 -13.62
N LYS A 169 -3.95 7.25 -13.76
CA LYS A 169 -4.83 7.96 -12.84
C LYS A 169 -6.15 7.21 -12.73
N GLY A 170 -6.55 6.91 -11.50
CA GLY A 170 -7.75 6.11 -11.21
C GLY A 170 -7.55 4.60 -11.34
N GLY A 171 -6.38 4.12 -11.76
CA GLY A 171 -6.03 2.69 -11.77
C GLY A 171 -5.74 2.11 -10.39
N TYR A 172 -5.68 2.95 -9.36
CA TYR A 172 -5.50 2.60 -7.96
C TYR A 172 -6.20 3.62 -7.06
N THR A 173 -6.34 3.28 -5.77
CA THR A 173 -6.79 4.21 -4.73
C THR A 173 -5.72 4.36 -3.66
N LEU A 174 -5.31 5.59 -3.37
CA LEU A 174 -4.41 5.92 -2.26
C LEU A 174 -5.23 6.31 -1.02
N ILE A 175 -4.91 5.69 0.10
CA ILE A 175 -5.45 6.00 1.43
C ILE A 175 -4.26 6.20 2.36
N ALA A 176 -4.03 7.44 2.78
CA ALA A 176 -2.91 7.79 3.65
C ALA A 176 -3.33 7.98 5.12
N CYS A 177 -2.57 7.40 6.04
CA CYS A 177 -2.75 7.56 7.48
C CYS A 177 -1.67 8.50 8.04
N PRO A 178 -1.95 9.79 8.25
CA PRO A 178 -0.99 10.71 8.84
C PRO A 178 -0.77 10.40 10.33
N GLN A 179 0.28 10.97 10.91
CA GLN A 179 0.57 10.94 12.35
C GLN A 179 0.75 9.54 12.98
N MET A 180 0.88 8.49 12.16
CA MET A 180 0.65 7.11 12.63
C MET A 180 1.66 6.66 13.68
N ARG A 181 2.94 7.05 13.58
CA ARG A 181 3.94 6.70 14.61
C ARG A 181 3.54 7.29 15.97
N ALA A 182 3.16 8.57 16.04
CA ALA A 182 2.72 9.15 17.31
C ALA A 182 1.39 8.54 17.78
N LEU A 183 0.44 8.28 16.87
CA LEU A 183 -0.85 7.67 17.22
C LEU A 183 -0.68 6.27 17.81
N HIS A 184 0.22 5.48 17.24
CA HIS A 184 0.46 4.11 17.70
C HIS A 184 1.04 4.06 19.13
N HIS A 185 1.91 5.00 19.49
CA HIS A 185 2.61 4.97 20.79
C HIS A 185 1.99 5.88 21.85
N ARG A 186 1.33 6.97 21.43
CA ARG A 186 0.85 8.05 22.31
C ARG A 186 -0.61 8.44 22.06
N GLY A 187 -1.28 7.84 21.06
CA GLY A 187 -2.68 8.14 20.75
C GLY A 187 -3.65 7.76 21.86
N GLY A 188 -3.28 6.76 22.66
CA GLY A 188 -4.16 6.15 23.65
C GLY A 188 -5.35 5.43 22.99
N LYS A 189 -6.11 4.68 23.79
CA LYS A 189 -7.23 3.87 23.30
C LYS A 189 -8.25 4.70 22.50
N ARG A 190 -8.65 5.87 23.01
CA ARG A 190 -9.67 6.72 22.38
C ARG A 190 -9.36 7.10 20.93
N ARG A 191 -8.16 7.62 20.62
CA ARG A 191 -7.81 8.03 19.24
C ARG A 191 -7.64 6.83 18.33
N LEU A 192 -7.06 5.76 18.87
CA LEU A 192 -6.90 4.49 18.18
C LEU A 192 -8.24 3.85 17.81
N ASP A 193 -9.26 3.97 18.65
CA ASP A 193 -10.62 3.49 18.37
C ASP A 193 -11.30 4.35 17.30
N ILE A 194 -11.12 5.68 17.33
CA ILE A 194 -11.60 6.58 16.27
C ILE A 194 -10.95 6.22 14.93
N LEU A 195 -9.63 6.02 14.90
CA LEU A 195 -8.91 5.59 13.70
C LEU A 195 -9.51 4.29 13.14
N ARG A 196 -9.63 3.25 13.97
CA ARG A 196 -10.18 1.96 13.56
C ARG A 196 -11.60 2.11 13.02
N LYS A 197 -12.44 2.89 13.68
CA LYS A 197 -13.82 3.13 13.25
C LYS A 197 -13.85 3.77 11.85
N ASN A 198 -13.07 4.82 11.61
CA ASN A 198 -13.05 5.51 10.32
C ASN A 198 -12.60 4.57 9.18
N TYR A 199 -11.53 3.80 9.41
CA TYR A 199 -11.03 2.86 8.40
C TYR A 199 -11.99 1.69 8.17
N ALA A 200 -12.62 1.16 9.21
CA ALA A 200 -13.66 0.13 9.07
C ALA A 200 -14.88 0.65 8.30
N GLN A 201 -15.26 1.91 8.48
CA GLN A 201 -16.32 2.54 7.68
C GLN A 201 -15.94 2.66 6.21
N GLY A 202 -14.70 3.06 5.90
CA GLY A 202 -14.20 3.07 4.51
C GLY A 202 -14.20 1.67 3.89
N GLY A 203 -13.71 0.66 4.61
CA GLY A 203 -13.77 -0.73 4.15
C GLY A 203 -15.19 -1.22 3.89
N ALA A 204 -16.13 -0.87 4.78
CA ALA A 204 -17.53 -1.20 4.63
C ALA A 204 -18.17 -0.53 3.40
N GLU A 205 -17.80 0.72 3.12
CA GLU A 205 -18.25 1.44 1.92
C GLU A 205 -17.74 0.73 0.67
N LEU A 206 -16.44 0.46 0.58
CA LEU A 206 -15.85 -0.23 -0.57
C LEU A 206 -16.52 -1.60 -0.83
N ALA A 207 -16.83 -2.34 0.23
CA ALA A 207 -17.52 -3.62 0.11
C ALA A 207 -18.93 -3.50 -0.47
N LYS A 208 -19.68 -2.46 -0.09
CA LYS A 208 -21.08 -2.24 -0.50
C LYS A 208 -21.22 -1.60 -1.87
N THR A 209 -20.38 -0.61 -2.18
CA THR A 209 -20.52 0.23 -3.38
C THR A 209 -19.54 -0.18 -4.47
N GLY A 210 -18.45 -0.88 -4.11
CA GLY A 210 -17.35 -1.18 -5.01
C GLY A 210 -16.39 -0.01 -5.24
N THR A 211 -16.61 1.15 -4.63
CA THR A 211 -15.74 2.33 -4.74
C THR A 211 -15.59 3.03 -3.38
N LEU A 212 -14.63 3.95 -3.27
CA LEU A 212 -14.52 4.86 -2.13
C LEU A 212 -14.85 6.27 -2.60
N SER A 213 -15.75 6.93 -1.89
CA SER A 213 -16.02 8.36 -2.05
C SER A 213 -14.85 9.21 -1.55
N GLN A 214 -14.76 10.44 -2.03
CA GLN A 214 -13.74 11.38 -1.55
C GLN A 214 -13.98 11.70 -0.07
N GLU A 215 -15.24 11.79 0.36
CA GLU A 215 -15.63 12.01 1.75
C GLU A 215 -15.11 10.89 2.68
N ALA A 216 -15.20 9.62 2.24
CA ALA A 216 -14.67 8.49 2.99
C ALA A 216 -13.15 8.51 3.08
N ILE A 217 -12.47 8.86 1.98
CA ILE A 217 -11.02 9.04 1.97
C ILE A 217 -10.64 10.15 2.95
N ASP A 218 -11.22 11.34 2.83
CA ASP A 218 -10.93 12.49 3.70
C ASP A 218 -11.17 12.18 5.19
N LEU A 219 -12.22 11.42 5.50
CA LEU A 219 -12.49 10.96 6.87
C LEU A 219 -11.41 10.01 7.41
N MET A 220 -10.90 9.08 6.60
CA MET A 220 -9.81 8.18 6.97
C MET A 220 -8.46 8.90 7.09
N GLN A 221 -8.24 9.95 6.28
CA GLN A 221 -7.00 10.71 6.26
C GLN A 221 -6.98 11.86 7.27
N LYS A 222 -8.08 12.11 8.00
CA LYS A 222 -8.17 13.21 8.96
C LYS A 222 -7.17 13.04 10.12
N PRO A 223 -6.29 14.04 10.37
CA PRO A 223 -5.39 14.05 11.52
C PRO A 223 -6.16 13.94 12.86
N LEU A 224 -5.63 13.17 13.81
CA LEU A 224 -6.26 12.90 15.11
C LEU A 224 -5.60 13.65 16.27
N PHE A 225 -4.43 14.23 16.04
CA PHE A 225 -3.82 15.25 16.87
C PHE A 225 -3.93 16.62 16.17
N GLY A 226 -4.17 17.66 16.96
CA GLY A 226 -3.96 19.03 16.50
C GLY A 226 -2.47 19.26 16.22
N GLU A 227 -2.15 20.22 15.37
CA GLU A 227 -0.81 20.48 14.87
C GLU A 227 0.22 20.69 15.98
N GLU A 228 -0.04 21.62 16.91
CA GLU A 228 0.87 21.91 18.03
C GLU A 228 1.11 20.69 18.92
N THR A 229 0.04 20.00 19.31
CA THR A 229 0.14 18.76 20.10
C THR A 229 0.95 17.70 19.37
N TYR A 230 0.76 17.57 18.06
CA TYR A 230 1.50 16.60 17.25
C TYR A 230 2.98 16.93 17.20
N LYS A 231 3.32 18.21 16.99
CA LYS A 231 4.70 18.71 17.00
C LYS A 231 5.40 18.42 18.32
N GLU A 232 4.77 18.72 19.44
CA GLU A 232 5.29 18.42 20.78
C GLU A 232 5.56 16.91 20.97
N LEU A 233 4.60 16.06 20.57
CA LEU A 233 4.75 14.61 20.67
C LEU A 233 5.90 14.07 19.83
N VAL A 234 6.10 14.60 18.62
CA VAL A 234 7.20 14.20 17.73
C VAL A 234 8.53 14.66 18.30
N VAL A 235 8.64 15.89 18.78
CA VAL A 235 9.87 16.40 19.41
C VAL A 235 10.24 15.52 20.60
N GLN A 236 9.31 15.26 21.52
CA GLN A 236 9.55 14.37 22.66
C GLN A 236 9.97 12.96 22.23
N PHE A 237 9.33 12.42 21.18
CA PHE A 237 9.66 11.10 20.65
C PHE A 237 11.11 11.03 20.13
N VAL A 238 11.58 12.06 19.41
CA VAL A 238 12.94 12.12 18.88
C VAL A 238 13.96 12.38 19.99
N THR A 239 13.67 13.30 20.92
CA THR A 239 14.56 13.61 22.05
C THR A 239 14.87 12.39 22.90
N HIS A 240 13.87 11.54 23.14
CA HIS A 240 13.99 10.33 23.96
C HIS A 240 14.06 9.06 23.13
N MET A 241 14.56 9.14 21.89
CA MET A 241 14.60 7.98 21.00
C MET A 241 15.38 6.84 21.67
N PHE A 242 16.60 7.09 22.14
CA PHE A 242 17.47 6.04 22.69
C PHE A 242 17.05 5.51 24.06
N ASP A 243 16.09 6.15 24.72
CA ASP A 243 15.60 5.75 26.06
C ASP A 243 14.52 4.66 25.99
N ARG A 244 14.23 4.13 24.79
CA ARG A 244 13.10 3.22 24.54
C ARG A 244 13.54 1.82 24.11
N ASP A 245 12.93 0.82 24.74
CA ASP A 245 13.14 -0.60 24.42
C ASP A 245 12.44 -1.05 23.12
N ASP A 246 11.54 -0.22 22.55
CA ASP A 246 10.65 -0.58 21.43
C ASP A 246 11.07 -0.06 20.05
N ASN A 247 12.32 0.41 19.93
CA ASN A 247 12.83 0.94 18.67
C ASN A 247 13.17 -0.15 17.66
N PHE A 248 13.63 -1.31 18.13
CA PHE A 248 14.02 -2.48 17.35
C PHE A 248 12.88 -3.51 17.27
#